data_AF-A0A4R4W615-F1
#
_entry.id   AF-A0A4R4W615-F1
#
_cell.length_a   1.000
_cell.length_b   1.000
_cell.length_c   1.000
_cell.angle_alpha   90.00
_cell.angle_beta   90.00
_cell.angle_gamma   90.00
#
_symmetry.space_group_name_H-M   'P 1'
#
loop_
_entity.id
_entity.type
_entity.pdbx_description
1 polymer ?
#
loop_
_entity_poly.entity_id
_entity_poly.type
_entity_poly.pdbx_seq_one_letter_code
_entity_poly.pdbx_strand_id
1 'polypeptide(L)'
;MRVAFVLGTASGGTGRYVLMLVEGLVRRGHQVLVLGPRSVEEQFSYAGAGARFVEVAVADRPHPVNDLRAVLALRRLTRDADVVHANGLRAGALAALARPGTLVERGTAAGPDAAAAPGAAAGFGGSSGTAVEPGGAD
;
A
#
# COMPACT_ATOMS: atom_id res chain seq x y z
N MET A 1 3.25 8.08 11.06
CA MET A 1 3.12 8.31 9.61
C MET A 1 2.23 7.23 9.00
N ARG A 2 1.57 7.58 7.90
CA ARG A 2 0.72 6.74 7.05
C ARG A 2 1.48 6.47 5.75
N VAL A 3 2.01 5.27 5.62
CA VAL A 3 2.85 4.85 4.48
C VAL A 3 2.06 3.90 3.61
N ALA A 4 1.94 4.21 2.31
CA ALA A 4 1.28 3.35 1.34
C ALA A 4 2.29 2.75 0.36
N PHE A 5 2.36 1.44 0.26
CA PHE A 5 3.09 0.72 -0.78
C PHE A 5 2.14 0.33 -1.89
N VAL A 6 2.48 0.66 -3.14
CA VAL A 6 1.77 0.20 -4.33
C VAL A 6 2.64 -0.81 -5.04
N LEU A 7 2.11 -2.01 -5.24
CA LEU A 7 2.79 -3.14 -5.86
C LEU A 7 2.07 -3.48 -7.17
N GLY A 8 2.87 -3.70 -8.21
CA GLY A 8 2.43 -4.43 -9.39
C GLY A 8 2.50 -5.94 -9.15
N THR A 9 2.79 -6.68 -10.21
CA THR A 9 3.39 -8.00 -10.10
C THR A 9 4.75 -7.87 -9.40
N ALA A 10 4.82 -8.31 -8.15
CA ALA A 10 6.05 -8.30 -7.39
C ALA A 10 6.81 -9.60 -7.65
N SER A 11 8.09 -9.50 -8.02
CA SER A 11 8.98 -10.66 -7.97
C SER A 11 9.30 -11.02 -6.52
N GLY A 12 9.82 -12.25 -6.30
CA GLY A 12 10.22 -12.75 -4.99
C GLY A 12 11.16 -11.84 -4.19
N GLY A 13 11.96 -10.99 -4.86
CA GLY A 13 12.87 -10.05 -4.21
C GLY A 13 12.16 -8.77 -3.72
N THR A 14 11.37 -8.13 -4.59
CA THR A 14 10.65 -6.91 -4.23
C THR A 14 9.62 -7.16 -3.13
N GLY A 15 8.89 -8.27 -3.19
CA GLY A 15 7.88 -8.57 -2.18
C GLY A 15 8.48 -8.78 -0.78
N ARG A 16 9.57 -9.55 -0.68
CA ARG A 16 10.31 -9.74 0.59
C ARG A 16 10.89 -8.44 1.13
N TYR A 17 11.44 -7.60 0.26
CA TYR A 17 11.95 -6.29 0.66
C TYR A 17 10.85 -5.41 1.25
N VAL A 18 9.69 -5.34 0.60
CA VAL A 18 8.54 -4.58 1.10
C VAL A 18 8.04 -5.17 2.42
N LEU A 19 8.04 -6.50 2.57
CA LEU A 19 7.66 -7.15 3.83
C LEU A 19 8.56 -6.73 4.99
N MET A 20 9.88 -6.74 4.79
CA MET A 20 10.86 -6.26 5.76
C MET A 20 10.59 -4.79 6.16
N LEU A 21 10.25 -3.93 5.19
CA LEU A 21 9.89 -2.54 5.47
C LEU A 21 8.58 -2.44 6.27
N VAL A 22 7.55 -3.19 5.88
CA VAL A 22 6.26 -3.25 6.58
C VAL A 22 6.47 -3.62 8.04
N GLU A 23 7.18 -4.72 8.32
CA GLU A 23 7.48 -5.15 9.69
C GLU A 23 8.25 -4.08 10.48
N GLY A 24 9.22 -3.43 9.83
CA GLY A 24 10.01 -2.37 10.44
C GLY A 24 9.18 -1.12 10.78
N LEU A 25 8.24 -0.74 9.92
CA LEU A 25 7.38 0.43 10.07
C LEU A 25 6.26 0.18 11.08
N VAL A 26 5.62 -0.99 11.02
CA VAL A 26 4.58 -1.42 11.98
C VAL A 26 5.16 -1.48 13.39
N ARG A 27 6.35 -2.09 13.58
CA ARG A 27 7.03 -2.12 14.88
C ARG A 27 7.34 -0.73 15.45
N ARG A 28 7.49 0.29 14.60
CA ARG A 28 7.71 1.69 15.00
C ARG A 28 6.40 2.47 15.21
N GLY A 29 5.25 1.81 15.15
CA GLY A 29 3.93 2.42 15.35
C GLY A 29 3.41 3.21 14.14
N HIS A 30 3.95 2.99 12.94
CA HIS A 30 3.43 3.60 11.72
C HIS A 30 2.27 2.78 11.15
N GLN A 31 1.33 3.48 10.50
CA GLN A 31 0.23 2.83 9.80
C GLN A 31 0.69 2.49 8.38
N VAL A 32 0.61 1.21 8.00
CA VAL A 32 1.09 0.74 6.70
C VAL A 32 -0.07 0.18 5.88
N LEU A 33 -0.19 0.66 4.63
CA LEU A 33 -1.17 0.20 3.64
C LEU A 33 -0.41 -0.42 2.47
N VAL A 34 -0.78 -1.62 2.08
CA VAL A 34 -0.24 -2.28 0.89
C VAL A 34 -1.36 -2.44 -0.13
N LEU A 35 -1.13 -1.93 -1.34
CA LEU A 35 -2.05 -1.94 -2.46
C LEU A 35 -1.43 -2.79 -3.58
N GLY A 36 -2.10 -3.85 -4.01
CA GLY A 36 -1.58 -4.69 -5.09
C GLY A 36 -2.51 -5.84 -5.45
N PRO A 37 -2.13 -6.68 -6.43
CA PRO A 37 -2.91 -7.86 -6.80
C PRO A 37 -3.02 -8.83 -5.63
N ARG A 38 -4.15 -9.54 -5.51
CA ARG A 38 -4.39 -10.52 -4.43
C ARG A 38 -3.29 -11.59 -4.34
N SER A 39 -2.75 -12.04 -5.47
CA SER A 39 -1.66 -13.02 -5.52
C SER A 39 -0.40 -12.58 -4.75
N VAL A 40 -0.17 -11.27 -4.64
CA VAL A 40 0.95 -10.70 -3.88
C VAL A 40 0.69 -10.81 -2.37
N GLU A 41 -0.55 -10.66 -1.90
CA GLU A 41 -0.88 -10.91 -0.50
C GLU A 41 -0.79 -12.40 -0.15
N GLU A 42 -1.30 -13.26 -1.03
CA GLU A 42 -1.23 -14.72 -0.83
C GLU A 42 0.22 -15.22 -0.75
N GLN A 43 1.15 -14.57 -1.45
CA GLN A 43 2.55 -14.96 -1.46
C GLN A 43 3.36 -14.42 -0.26
N PHE A 44 3.06 -13.22 0.24
CA PHE A 44 3.90 -12.53 1.23
C PHE A 44 3.22 -12.20 2.55
N SER A 45 1.89 -12.29 2.64
CA SER A 45 1.09 -12.06 3.85
C SER A 45 1.41 -10.73 4.56
N TYR A 46 1.25 -9.60 3.86
CA TYR A 46 1.50 -8.29 4.46
C TYR A 46 0.48 -7.96 5.56
N ALA A 47 -0.75 -8.46 5.44
CA ALA A 47 -1.73 -8.34 6.52
C ALA A 47 -1.29 -9.11 7.76
N GLY A 48 -0.68 -10.28 7.59
CA GLY A 48 -0.08 -11.05 8.68
C GLY A 48 1.07 -10.30 9.38
N ALA A 49 1.80 -9.44 8.66
CA ALA A 49 2.82 -8.56 9.22
C ALA A 49 2.28 -7.26 9.86
N GLY A 50 0.96 -7.10 9.95
CA GLY A 50 0.30 -5.97 10.59
C GLY A 50 0.03 -4.75 9.67
N ALA A 51 0.25 -4.88 8.37
CA ALA A 51 -0.25 -3.89 7.41
C ALA A 51 -1.75 -4.07 7.15
N ARG A 52 -2.39 -3.02 6.62
CA ARG A 52 -3.66 -3.16 5.92
C ARG A 52 -3.37 -3.52 4.48
N PHE A 53 -3.90 -4.63 3.97
CA PHE A 53 -3.85 -4.95 2.55
C PHE A 53 -5.17 -4.58 1.87
N VAL A 54 -5.10 -3.99 0.67
CA VAL A 54 -6.26 -3.78 -0.19
C VAL A 54 -5.92 -4.21 -1.61
N GLU A 55 -6.77 -5.07 -2.17
CA GLU A 55 -6.60 -5.53 -3.55
C GLU A 55 -6.79 -4.38 -4.54
N VAL A 56 -5.78 -4.15 -5.36
CA VAL A 56 -5.81 -3.25 -6.52
C VAL A 56 -5.18 -3.98 -7.69
N ALA A 57 -5.96 -4.19 -8.75
CA ALA A 57 -5.49 -4.88 -9.94
C ALA A 57 -4.45 -4.03 -10.69
N VAL A 58 -3.17 -4.28 -10.44
CA VAL A 58 -2.05 -3.72 -11.18
C VAL A 58 -1.46 -4.83 -12.04
N ALA A 59 -2.02 -4.99 -13.25
CA ALA A 59 -1.60 -6.02 -14.20
C ALA A 59 -0.38 -5.58 -15.04
N ASP A 60 0.39 -6.56 -15.51
CA ASP A 60 1.56 -6.33 -16.39
C ASP A 60 1.19 -5.64 -17.69
N ARG A 61 0.10 -6.08 -18.32
CA ARG A 61 -0.35 -5.54 -19.61
C ARG A 61 -1.26 -4.33 -19.40
N PRO A 62 -1.06 -3.23 -20.15
CA PRO A 62 -1.94 -2.09 -20.12
C PRO A 62 -3.34 -2.46 -20.58
N HIS A 63 -4.34 -2.00 -19.83
CA HIS A 63 -5.74 -2.21 -20.16
C HIS A 63 -6.52 -0.96 -19.70
N PRO A 64 -7.01 -0.12 -20.64
CA PRO A 64 -7.49 1.23 -20.33
C PRO A 64 -8.53 1.28 -19.20
N VAL A 65 -9.50 0.37 -19.23
CA VAL A 65 -10.59 0.33 -18.23
C VAL A 65 -10.09 -0.11 -16.86
N ASN A 66 -9.15 -1.05 -16.81
CA ASN A 66 -8.62 -1.57 -15.53
C ASN A 66 -7.64 -0.57 -14.93
N ASP A 67 -6.83 0.06 -15.77
CA ASP A 67 -5.89 1.10 -15.38
C ASP A 67 -6.65 2.32 -14.82
N LEU A 68 -7.74 2.75 -15.46
CA LEU A 68 -8.58 3.82 -14.93
C LEU A 68 -9.18 3.45 -13.56
N ARG A 69 -9.69 2.23 -13.40
CA ARG A 69 -10.20 1.74 -12.10
C ARG A 69 -9.11 1.73 -11.05
N ALA A 70 -7.91 1.26 -11.38
CA ALA A 70 -6.76 1.26 -10.49
C ALA A 70 -6.39 2.69 -10.08
N VAL A 71 -6.28 3.62 -11.03
CA VAL A 71 -6.01 5.04 -10.75
C VAL A 71 -7.03 5.64 -9.78
N LEU A 72 -8.33 5.40 -10.02
CA LEU A 72 -9.39 5.90 -9.13
C LEU A 72 -9.33 5.27 -7.74
N ALA A 73 -9.03 3.97 -7.65
CA ALA A 73 -8.86 3.27 -6.37
C ALA A 73 -7.64 3.81 -5.61
N LEU A 74 -6.49 3.92 -6.27
CA LEU A 74 -5.26 4.47 -5.70
C LEU A 74 -5.49 5.90 -5.21
N ARG A 75 -6.17 6.75 -5.99
CA ARG A 75 -6.46 8.15 -5.62
C ARG A 75 -7.28 8.23 -4.33
N ARG A 76 -8.26 7.33 -4.15
CA ARG A 76 -9.09 7.27 -2.94
C ARG A 76 -8.30 6.73 -1.74
N LEU A 77 -7.65 5.59 -1.92
CA LEU A 77 -6.97 4.86 -0.85
C LEU A 77 -5.70 5.55 -0.33
N THR A 78 -5.04 6.33 -1.18
CA THR A 78 -3.81 7.06 -0.83
C THR A 78 -4.04 8.53 -0.52
N ARG A 79 -5.29 8.99 -0.44
CA ARG A 79 -5.66 10.40 -0.19
C ARG A 79 -5.01 10.93 1.09
N ASP A 80 -5.04 10.12 2.15
CA ASP A 80 -4.57 10.49 3.48
C ASP A 80 -3.18 9.92 3.80
N ALA A 81 -2.47 9.39 2.80
CA ALA A 81 -1.12 8.86 2.97
C ALA A 81 -0.10 10.01 2.94
N ASP A 82 0.76 10.04 3.96
CA ASP A 82 1.88 10.98 4.06
C ASP A 82 2.91 10.67 2.97
N VAL A 83 3.13 9.38 2.71
CA VAL A 83 4.12 8.88 1.75
C VAL A 83 3.53 7.73 0.95
N VAL A 84 3.70 7.78 -0.37
CA VAL A 84 3.34 6.69 -1.29
C VAL A 84 4.62 6.16 -1.96
N HIS A 85 4.84 4.86 -1.90
CA HIS A 85 5.98 4.16 -2.50
C HIS A 85 5.48 3.17 -3.54
N ALA A 86 5.65 3.53 -4.81
CA ALA A 86 5.27 2.66 -5.92
C ALA A 86 6.45 1.78 -6.34
N ASN A 87 6.21 0.47 -6.40
CA ASN A 87 7.22 -0.54 -6.71
C ASN A 87 6.94 -1.12 -8.10
N GLY A 88 7.78 -0.75 -9.06
CA GLY A 88 7.67 -1.14 -10.46
C GLY A 88 7.06 -0.03 -11.34
N LEU A 89 7.36 -0.09 -12.64
CA LEU A 89 7.03 0.96 -13.60
C LEU A 89 5.51 1.20 -13.73
N ARG A 90 4.72 0.11 -13.83
CA ARG A 90 3.26 0.19 -13.93
C ARG A 90 2.63 0.74 -12.66
N ALA A 91 3.06 0.25 -11.50
CA ALA A 91 2.61 0.78 -10.21
C ALA A 91 2.95 2.28 -10.09
N GLY A 92 4.15 2.68 -10.51
CA GLY A 92 4.60 4.08 -10.53
C GLY A 92 3.74 4.96 -11.43
N ALA A 93 3.47 4.51 -12.66
CA ALA A 93 2.64 5.26 -13.61
C ALA A 93 1.21 5.44 -13.10
N LEU A 94 0.57 4.38 -12.59
CA LEU A 94 -0.79 4.47 -12.05
C LEU A 94 -0.83 5.33 -10.78
N ALA A 95 0.18 5.25 -9.91
CA ALA A 95 0.28 6.11 -8.72
C ALA A 95 0.47 7.58 -9.09
N ALA A 96 1.31 7.90 -10.08
CA ALA A 96 1.51 9.26 -10.57
C ALA A 96 0.22 9.84 -11.18
N LEU A 97 -0.51 9.04 -11.97
CA LEU A 97 -1.82 9.44 -12.51
C LEU A 97 -2.88 9.62 -11.40
N ALA A 98 -2.81 8.83 -10.34
CA ALA A 98 -3.73 8.93 -9.20
C ALA A 98 -3.48 10.19 -8.35
N ARG A 99 -2.24 10.70 -8.33
CA ARG A 99 -1.83 11.89 -7.59
C ARG A 99 -1.07 12.86 -8.52
N PRO A 100 -1.76 13.58 -9.41
CA PRO A 100 -1.15 14.45 -10.44
C PRO A 100 -0.49 15.75 -9.91
N GLY A 101 -0.06 15.77 -8.64
CA GLY A 101 0.63 16.89 -8.02
C GLY A 101 1.59 16.35 -6.98
N THR A 102 2.79 16.95 -6.89
CA THR A 102 3.98 16.53 -6.12
C THR A 102 4.72 15.31 -6.68
N LEU A 103 5.32 15.50 -7.87
CA LEU A 103 6.61 14.87 -8.15
C LEU A 103 7.60 15.45 -7.13
N VAL A 104 8.00 14.66 -6.15
CA VAL A 104 9.12 15.02 -5.28
C VAL A 104 10.36 14.95 -6.16
N GLU A 105 10.94 16.11 -6.45
CA GLU A 105 12.29 16.17 -7.00
C GLU A 105 13.19 15.34 -6.08
N ARG A 106 14.00 14.43 -6.62
CA ARG A 106 14.97 13.71 -5.79
C ARG A 106 16.04 14.71 -5.36
N GLY A 107 15.78 15.43 -4.28
CA GLY A 107 16.79 16.16 -3.54
C GLY A 107 17.85 15.15 -3.11
N THR A 108 19.06 15.29 -3.63
CA THR A 108 20.22 14.61 -3.10
C THR A 108 20.47 15.17 -1.69
N ALA A 109 20.12 14.37 -0.66
CA ALA A 109 20.53 14.43 0.75
C ALA A 109 19.52 14.95 1.82
N ALA A 110 19.35 14.09 2.84
CA ALA A 110 19.24 14.31 4.30
C ALA A 110 18.15 15.20 4.93
N GLY A 111 17.37 14.58 5.84
CA GLY A 111 16.91 15.19 7.11
C GLY A 111 15.49 15.78 7.14
N PRO A 112 14.79 15.75 8.30
CA PRO A 112 13.33 15.79 8.38
C PRO A 112 12.77 17.18 8.71
N ASP A 113 11.52 17.44 8.28
CA ASP A 113 10.43 17.99 9.11
C ASP A 113 9.27 18.48 8.21
N ALA A 114 8.06 17.94 8.40
CA ALA A 114 6.81 18.64 8.08
C ALA A 114 5.61 17.97 8.79
N ALA A 115 4.90 18.78 9.58
CA ALA A 115 3.82 18.42 10.49
C ALA A 115 2.39 18.46 9.87
N ALA A 116 1.42 17.98 10.64
CA ALA A 116 -0.04 17.74 10.45
C ALA A 116 -0.90 18.94 9.93
N ALA A 117 -2.18 18.91 9.52
CA ALA A 117 -3.42 18.07 9.69
C ALA A 117 -4.47 18.46 8.57
N PRO A 118 -5.83 18.21 8.58
CA PRO A 118 -6.72 17.23 9.26
C PRO A 118 -7.74 16.48 8.31
N GLY A 119 -8.53 15.52 8.85
CA GLY A 119 -9.98 15.34 8.50
C GLY A 119 -10.49 14.21 7.56
N ALA A 120 -10.69 13.00 8.11
CA ALA A 120 -11.63 11.89 7.83
C ALA A 120 -12.20 11.53 6.41
N ALA A 121 -11.92 10.28 5.98
CA ALA A 121 -12.87 9.16 5.77
C ALA A 121 -12.73 8.43 4.41
N ALA A 122 -11.77 7.48 4.35
CA ALA A 122 -11.76 6.18 3.64
C ALA A 122 -10.29 5.75 3.37
N GLY A 123 -9.49 5.64 4.44
CA GLY A 123 -8.08 5.27 4.40
C GLY A 123 -7.66 4.80 5.80
N PHE A 124 -6.87 3.74 5.88
CA PHE A 124 -6.32 3.13 7.11
C PHE A 124 -7.29 2.63 8.19
N GLY A 125 -8.60 2.93 8.14
CA GLY A 125 -9.59 2.39 9.08
C GLY A 125 -9.79 0.87 8.92
N GLY A 126 -9.66 0.14 10.02
CA GLY A 126 -9.74 -1.32 10.08
C GLY A 126 -10.99 -1.84 10.79
N SER A 127 -11.30 -3.11 10.52
CA SER A 127 -11.93 -4.01 11.48
C SER A 127 -11.18 -5.34 11.40
N SER A 128 -10.38 -5.63 12.41
CA SER A 128 -9.86 -6.96 12.71
C SER A 128 -11.06 -7.87 13.04
N GLY A 129 -11.46 -8.69 12.09
CA GLY A 129 -12.39 -9.79 12.33
C GLY A 129 -11.61 -11.00 12.82
N THR A 130 -11.55 -11.18 14.13
CA THR A 130 -11.13 -12.44 14.75
C THR A 130 -12.16 -13.50 14.38
N ALA A 131 -11.82 -14.41 13.47
CA ALA A 131 -12.53 -15.69 13.39
C ALA A 131 -12.04 -16.55 14.56
N VAL A 132 -12.88 -16.62 15.59
CA VAL A 132 -12.80 -17.64 16.64
C VAL A 132 -13.13 -18.98 15.99
N GLU A 133 -12.17 -19.89 16.00
CA GLU A 133 -12.40 -21.32 15.79
C GLU A 133 -13.32 -21.86 16.88
N PRO A 134 -14.42 -22.57 16.58
CA PRO A 134 -15.01 -23.47 17.55
C PRO A 134 -14.15 -24.74 17.60
N GLY A 135 -13.32 -24.83 18.65
CA GLY A 135 -12.75 -26.09 19.09
C GLY A 135 -13.87 -27.11 19.37
N GLY A 136 -13.65 -28.35 18.96
CA GLY A 136 -14.54 -29.46 19.25
C GLY A 136 -14.48 -29.88 20.71
N ALA A 137 -15.54 -30.57 21.14
CA ALA A 137 -15.48 -31.63 22.14
C ALA A 137 -16.66 -32.59 21.89
N ASP A 138 -16.30 -33.88 21.87
CA ASP A 138 -17.07 -35.12 21.99
C ASP A 138 -17.93 -35.63 20.81
#